data_AF-A0A971QLD3-F1
#
_entry.id   AF-A0A971QLD3-F1
#
_cell.length_a   1.000
_cell.length_b   1.000
_cell.length_c   1.000
_cell.angle_alpha   90.00
_cell.angle_beta   90.00
_cell.angle_gamma   90.00
#
_symmetry.space_group_name_H-M   'P 1'
#
loop_
_entity.id
_entity.type
_entity.pdbx_description
1 polymer ?
#
loop_
_entity_poly.entity_id
_entity_poly.type
_entity_poly.pdbx_seq_one_letter_code
_entity_poly.pdbx_strand_id
1 'polypeptide(L)'
;MRLETRKLLDKAFSGLGLIAIAVMATALVLILSPIIWRGSKAFVFKGTIEHRRVMLEQFNRGNPDRFNQEWVQVAKAREPVYRMLADFEAEMREMPSSERREYRSAFKELQEAVEILLGPAPGEDIPVLIRKRYGQTRWDRTQIKLHEVLYSEEWDYSNPDAMGILVEKPRLEQFMGTKLEPFFAYVEEHIDEIMRPKTTFYWQFITDTSKDSHIFGGIWPEVLGTIYLTLGAMIFAIPMGVIAAIYLCEYAKEGRIVSFLRICISTLAGVPSIVFGLFGLAFFLNTMHVSDSRSVLAGSMTLSLLILPTIIRSSEEAILAVPRSYKEAAFGLGAGRWRTVLTVILPAALPGILTGIVISMGRAAGETAPIIFTAAVSVGAPLKIWETLNQPTPALPWNIYNLCTEHEAVDEIRHVQYGMVLTLVALVLLLNLFAILMRARISKKLRG
;
A
#
# COMPACT_ATOMS: atom_id res chain seq x y z
N MET A 1 11.03 11.82 53.94
CA MET A 1 11.92 11.51 52.79
C MET A 1 12.99 12.59 52.72
N ARG A 2 14.29 12.25 52.74
CA ARG A 2 15.38 13.25 52.71
C ARG A 2 15.38 14.00 51.36
N LEU A 3 15.64 15.31 51.36
CA LEU A 3 15.64 16.16 50.15
C LEU A 3 16.54 15.60 49.02
N GLU A 4 17.64 14.94 49.38
CA GLU A 4 18.54 14.29 48.44
C GLU A 4 17.94 13.08 47.74
N THR A 5 17.20 12.23 48.47
CA THR A 5 16.56 11.05 47.86
C THR A 5 15.43 11.46 46.92
N ARG A 6 14.73 12.57 47.20
CA ARG A 6 13.73 13.14 46.28
C ARG A 6 14.36 13.71 45.01
N LYS A 7 15.45 14.48 45.11
CA LYS A 7 16.19 14.99 43.93
C LYS A 7 16.76 13.87 43.05
N LEU A 8 17.24 12.79 43.66
CA LEU A 8 17.68 11.60 42.93
C LEU A 8 16.52 10.91 42.22
N LEU A 9 15.37 10.74 42.89
CA LEU A 9 14.17 10.16 42.29
C LEU A 9 13.66 11.00 41.12
N ASP A 10 13.59 12.33 41.27
CA ASP A 10 13.11 13.23 40.22
C ASP A 10 14.03 13.18 38.98
N LYS A 11 15.36 13.13 39.18
CA LYS A 11 16.34 12.95 38.09
C LYS A 11 16.24 11.57 37.44
N ALA A 12 16.06 10.51 38.22
CA ALA A 12 15.89 9.16 37.70
C ALA A 12 14.61 9.04 36.87
N PHE A 13 13.49 9.60 37.36
CA PHE A 13 12.22 9.60 36.63
C PHE A 13 12.29 10.40 35.33
N SER A 14 12.93 11.59 35.36
CA SER A 14 13.17 12.38 34.15
C SER A 14 14.07 11.64 33.15
N GLY A 15 15.11 10.96 33.65
CA GLY A 15 16.01 10.13 32.83
C GLY A 15 15.28 8.96 32.18
N LEU A 16 14.45 8.24 32.93
CA LEU A 16 13.59 7.17 32.40
C LEU A 16 12.62 7.69 31.32
N GLY A 17 12.03 8.87 31.53
CA GLY A 17 11.16 9.50 30.54
C GLY A 17 11.89 9.82 29.22
N LEU A 18 13.10 10.38 29.30
CA LEU A 18 13.92 10.65 28.12
C LEU A 18 14.36 9.36 27.41
N ILE A 19 14.76 8.33 28.17
CA ILE A 19 15.10 7.01 27.60
C ILE A 19 13.88 6.41 26.89
N ALA A 20 12.68 6.47 27.48
CA ALA A 20 11.47 5.96 26.84
C ALA A 20 11.17 6.67 25.51
N ILE A 21 11.30 8.00 25.47
CA ILE A 21 11.14 8.79 24.24
C ILE A 21 12.20 8.38 23.20
N ALA A 22 13.46 8.24 23.61
CA ALA A 22 14.55 7.84 22.72
C ALA A 22 14.34 6.43 22.15
N VAL A 23 13.89 5.48 22.98
CA VAL A 23 13.57 4.11 22.56
C VAL A 23 12.41 4.11 21.56
N MET A 24 11.32 4.83 21.82
CA MET A 24 10.20 4.95 20.89
C MET A 24 10.61 5.59 19.56
N ALA A 25 11.41 6.67 19.61
CA ALA A 25 11.92 7.33 18.41
C ALA A 25 12.84 6.40 17.60
N THR A 26 13.72 5.65 18.27
CA THR A 26 14.61 4.68 17.63
C THR A 26 13.82 3.56 16.99
N ALA A 27 12.83 2.99 17.69
CA ALA A 27 11.94 1.97 17.14
C ALA A 27 11.19 2.47 15.89
N LEU A 28 10.69 3.71 15.94
CA LEU A 28 10.03 4.33 14.79
C LEU A 28 10.98 4.48 13.59
N VAL A 29 12.22 4.93 13.82
CA VAL A 29 13.23 5.05 12.75
C VAL A 29 13.60 3.69 12.17
N LEU A 30 13.77 2.66 13.02
CA LEU A 30 14.06 1.30 12.58
C LEU A 30 12.93 0.70 11.71
N ILE A 31 11.67 1.02 12.02
CA ILE A 31 10.51 0.57 11.24
C ILE A 31 10.36 1.39 9.95
N LEU A 32 10.48 2.71 10.02
CA LEU A 32 10.21 3.60 8.88
C LEU A 32 11.35 3.63 7.86
N SER A 33 12.61 3.49 8.28
CA SER A 33 13.75 3.55 7.37
C SER A 33 13.71 2.52 6.22
N PRO A 34 13.43 1.22 6.44
CA PRO A 34 13.31 0.27 5.33
C PRO A 34 12.07 0.53 4.47
N ILE A 35 10.97 1.02 5.06
CA ILE A 35 9.75 1.38 4.32
C ILE A 35 10.03 2.53 3.37
N ILE A 36 10.69 3.59 3.84
CA ILE A 36 11.04 4.76 3.03
C ILE A 36 12.02 4.36 1.92
N TRP A 37 13.08 3.62 2.27
CA TRP A 37 14.12 3.22 1.31
C TRP A 37 13.61 2.25 0.24
N ARG A 38 12.85 1.23 0.63
CA ARG A 38 12.31 0.25 -0.34
C ARG A 38 11.12 0.84 -1.11
N GLY A 39 10.29 1.65 -0.45
CA GLY A 39 9.16 2.33 -1.07
C GLY A 39 9.59 3.38 -2.09
N SER A 40 10.69 4.09 -1.86
CA SER A 40 11.21 5.06 -2.84
C SER A 40 11.62 4.38 -4.15
N LYS A 41 11.93 3.07 -4.16
CA LYS A 41 12.23 2.31 -5.39
C LYS A 41 11.01 2.10 -6.30
N ALA A 42 9.80 2.33 -5.81
CA ALA A 42 8.61 2.41 -6.66
C ALA A 42 8.63 3.67 -7.54
N PHE A 43 9.20 4.76 -7.01
CA PHE A 43 9.25 6.06 -7.67
C PHE A 43 10.55 6.27 -8.45
N VAL A 44 11.69 5.88 -7.90
CA VAL A 44 13.01 6.07 -8.51
C VAL A 44 13.61 4.71 -8.80
N PHE A 45 13.79 4.38 -10.08
CA PHE A 45 14.37 3.12 -10.51
C PHE A 45 15.04 3.23 -11.87
N LYS A 46 15.83 2.23 -12.25
CA LYS A 46 16.33 2.11 -13.62
C LYS A 46 15.27 1.38 -14.47
N GLY A 47 14.58 2.12 -15.33
CA GLY A 47 13.60 1.57 -16.26
C GLY A 47 14.24 1.20 -17.60
N THR A 48 13.86 0.06 -18.14
CA THR A 48 14.32 -0.44 -19.45
C THR A 48 13.53 0.21 -20.59
N ILE A 49 13.88 -0.14 -21.83
CA ILE A 49 13.09 0.24 -23.00
C ILE A 49 11.65 -0.28 -22.93
N GLU A 50 11.43 -1.45 -22.33
CA GLU A 50 10.09 -2.03 -22.15
C GLU A 50 9.23 -1.18 -21.21
N HIS A 51 9.80 -0.60 -20.16
CA HIS A 51 9.05 0.36 -19.33
C HIS A 51 8.58 1.57 -20.16
N ARG A 52 9.44 2.10 -21.04
CA ARG A 52 9.08 3.22 -21.90
C ARG A 52 7.99 2.82 -22.92
N ARG A 53 8.06 1.59 -23.42
CA ARG A 53 7.05 1.00 -24.30
C ARG A 53 5.69 0.88 -23.60
N VAL A 54 5.65 0.32 -22.39
CA VAL A 54 4.44 0.24 -21.56
C VAL A 54 3.84 1.63 -21.32
N MET A 55 4.67 2.61 -21.00
CA MET A 55 4.22 3.99 -20.75
C MET A 55 3.59 4.64 -21.98
N LEU A 56 4.14 4.37 -23.16
CA LEU A 56 3.57 4.85 -24.43
C LEU A 56 2.28 4.13 -24.78
N GLU A 57 2.27 2.80 -24.78
CA GLU A 57 1.15 1.99 -25.27
C GLU A 57 -0.04 1.95 -24.30
N GLN A 58 0.21 1.84 -23.00
CA GLN A 58 -0.84 1.66 -21.99
C GLN A 58 -1.31 2.98 -21.36
N PHE A 59 -0.42 3.98 -21.32
CA PHE A 59 -0.68 5.24 -20.62
C PHE A 59 -0.59 6.47 -21.53
N ASN A 60 -0.31 6.30 -22.83
CA ASN A 60 -0.16 7.39 -23.81
C ASN A 60 0.86 8.46 -23.37
N ARG A 61 2.00 8.04 -22.82
CA ARG A 61 3.03 8.93 -22.26
C ARG A 61 4.42 8.65 -22.80
N GLY A 62 5.09 9.72 -23.16
CA GLY A 62 6.44 9.69 -23.74
C GLY A 62 6.46 10.41 -25.09
N ASN A 63 7.64 10.49 -25.68
CA ASN A 63 7.80 10.99 -27.04
C ASN A 63 7.93 9.79 -27.99
N PRO A 64 6.97 9.58 -28.92
CA PRO A 64 6.98 8.43 -29.81
C PRO A 64 8.19 8.44 -30.77
N ASP A 65 8.60 9.61 -31.27
CA ASP A 65 9.74 9.74 -32.19
C ASP A 65 11.05 9.34 -31.51
N ARG A 66 11.26 9.83 -30.28
CA ARG A 66 12.42 9.46 -29.48
C ARG A 66 12.42 7.97 -29.15
N PHE A 67 11.25 7.43 -28.79
CA PHE A 67 11.13 5.99 -28.52
C PHE A 67 11.45 5.16 -29.76
N ASN A 68 10.94 5.54 -30.94
CA ASN A 68 11.20 4.84 -32.19
C ASN A 68 12.69 4.83 -32.54
N GLN A 69 13.41 5.95 -32.34
CA GLN A 69 14.86 5.99 -32.50
C GLN A 69 15.58 5.05 -31.53
N GLU A 70 15.14 5.02 -30.27
CA GLU A 70 15.72 4.13 -29.27
C GLU A 70 15.42 2.65 -29.57
N TRP A 71 14.21 2.37 -30.05
CA TRP A 71 13.72 1.05 -30.41
C TRP A 71 14.46 0.47 -31.61
N VAL A 72 14.76 1.27 -32.63
CA VAL A 72 15.56 0.83 -33.78
C VAL A 72 16.96 0.37 -33.33
N GLN A 73 17.58 1.08 -32.38
CA GLN A 73 18.89 0.67 -31.83
C GLN A 73 18.77 -0.62 -31.01
N VAL A 74 17.73 -0.75 -30.19
CA VAL A 74 17.46 -1.98 -29.43
C VAL A 74 17.17 -3.17 -30.34
N ALA A 75 16.37 -2.98 -31.38
CA ALA A 75 16.03 -4.02 -32.34
C ALA A 75 17.29 -4.56 -33.03
N LYS A 76 18.23 -3.67 -33.39
CA LYS A 76 19.55 -4.07 -33.92
C LYS A 76 20.37 -4.86 -32.90
N ALA A 77 20.37 -4.46 -31.64
CA ALA A 77 21.09 -5.19 -30.58
C ALA A 77 20.45 -6.56 -30.26
N ARG A 78 19.12 -6.69 -30.42
CA ARG A 78 18.36 -7.94 -30.21
C ARG A 78 18.38 -8.88 -31.41
N GLU A 79 18.64 -8.38 -32.61
CA GLU A 79 18.63 -9.21 -33.83
C GLU A 79 19.59 -10.42 -33.76
N PRO A 80 20.84 -10.31 -33.28
CA PRO A 80 21.72 -11.47 -33.11
C PRO A 80 21.18 -12.50 -32.13
N VAL A 81 20.51 -12.07 -31.06
CA VAL A 81 19.90 -12.95 -30.06
C VAL A 81 18.85 -13.87 -30.71
N TYR A 82 17.90 -13.28 -31.44
CA TYR A 82 16.87 -14.04 -32.13
C TYR A 82 17.42 -14.90 -33.27
N ARG A 83 18.45 -14.41 -33.97
CA ARG A 83 19.12 -15.18 -35.04
C ARG A 83 19.79 -16.43 -34.49
N MET A 84 20.57 -16.33 -33.40
CA MET A 84 21.23 -17.48 -32.78
C MET A 84 20.22 -18.52 -32.28
N LEU A 85 19.09 -18.08 -31.69
CA LEU A 85 18.00 -18.97 -31.29
C LEU A 85 17.39 -19.70 -32.49
N ALA A 86 17.10 -18.98 -33.58
CA ALA A 86 16.53 -19.57 -34.79
C ALA A 86 17.51 -20.52 -35.51
N ASP A 87 18.80 -20.17 -35.54
CA ASP A 87 19.86 -20.99 -36.14
C ASP A 87 20.03 -22.32 -35.41
N PHE A 88 19.96 -22.31 -34.08
CA PHE A 88 19.98 -23.53 -33.27
C PHE A 88 18.68 -24.33 -33.40
N GLU A 89 17.52 -23.67 -33.49
CA GLU A 89 16.26 -24.38 -33.74
C GLU A 89 16.31 -25.12 -35.09
N ALA A 90 16.90 -24.50 -36.13
CA ALA A 90 17.13 -25.15 -37.41
C ALA A 90 18.13 -26.32 -37.30
N GLU A 91 19.22 -26.15 -36.56
CA GLU A 91 20.20 -27.21 -36.28
C GLU A 91 19.53 -28.42 -35.60
N MET A 92 18.71 -28.20 -34.57
CA MET A 92 17.96 -29.25 -33.90
C MET A 92 17.01 -30.02 -34.83
N ARG A 93 16.44 -29.38 -35.86
CA ARG A 93 15.57 -30.05 -36.85
C ARG A 93 16.34 -31.03 -37.73
N GLU A 94 17.64 -30.84 -37.90
CA GLU A 94 18.53 -31.72 -38.66
C GLU A 94 19.17 -32.82 -37.81
N MET A 95 19.26 -32.63 -36.48
CA MET A 95 19.82 -33.62 -35.54
C MET A 95 19.03 -34.94 -35.49
N PRO A 96 19.68 -36.09 -35.17
CA PRO A 96 19.02 -37.35 -34.86
C PRO A 96 18.02 -37.23 -33.71
N SER A 97 16.96 -38.05 -33.72
CA SER A 97 15.86 -37.98 -32.75
C SER A 97 16.29 -38.17 -31.28
N SER A 98 17.38 -38.89 -31.02
CA SER A 98 17.92 -39.10 -29.67
C SER A 98 18.55 -37.81 -29.11
N GLU A 99 19.40 -37.17 -29.89
CA GLU A 99 20.13 -35.95 -29.53
C GLU A 99 19.18 -34.74 -29.46
N ARG A 100 18.24 -34.62 -30.40
CA ARG A 100 17.19 -33.60 -30.35
C ARG A 100 16.37 -33.65 -29.07
N ARG A 101 16.14 -34.84 -28.51
CA ARG A 101 15.33 -35.00 -27.29
C ARG A 101 16.06 -34.49 -26.05
N GLU A 102 17.38 -34.53 -26.05
CA GLU A 102 18.25 -34.02 -24.99
C GLU A 102 18.15 -32.49 -24.90
N TYR A 103 18.31 -31.79 -26.02
CA TYR A 103 18.25 -30.32 -26.05
C TYR A 103 16.84 -29.73 -26.00
N ARG A 104 15.80 -30.47 -26.39
CA ARG A 104 14.44 -29.91 -26.54
C ARG A 104 13.91 -29.27 -25.25
N SER A 105 14.11 -29.91 -24.09
CA SER A 105 13.62 -29.36 -22.82
C SER A 105 14.38 -28.10 -22.42
N ALA A 106 15.71 -28.19 -22.40
CA ALA A 106 16.60 -27.08 -22.04
C ALA A 106 16.44 -25.87 -22.97
N PHE A 107 16.30 -26.12 -24.28
CA PHE A 107 16.09 -25.06 -25.26
C PHE A 107 14.73 -24.39 -25.10
N LYS A 108 13.67 -25.15 -24.81
CA LYS A 108 12.35 -24.58 -24.56
C LYS A 108 12.36 -23.69 -23.31
N GLU A 109 12.99 -24.14 -22.24
CA GLU A 109 13.16 -23.34 -21.02
C GLU A 109 13.96 -22.06 -21.28
N LEU A 110 15.00 -22.14 -22.10
CA LEU A 110 15.78 -20.98 -22.51
C LEU A 110 14.93 -20.00 -23.34
N GLN A 111 14.14 -20.49 -24.29
CA GLN A 111 13.22 -19.66 -25.08
C GLN A 111 12.21 -18.96 -24.18
N GLU A 112 11.61 -19.67 -23.22
CA GLU A 112 10.68 -19.10 -22.24
C GLU A 112 11.38 -18.03 -21.36
N ALA A 113 12.62 -18.27 -20.91
CA ALA A 113 13.40 -17.30 -20.14
C ALA A 113 13.73 -16.04 -20.97
N VAL A 114 14.09 -16.19 -22.24
CA VAL A 114 14.35 -15.07 -23.16
C VAL A 114 13.08 -14.28 -23.47
N GLU A 115 11.95 -14.96 -23.67
CA GLU A 115 10.64 -14.32 -23.86
C GLU A 115 10.25 -13.50 -22.62
N ILE A 116 10.46 -14.03 -21.41
CA ILE A 116 10.23 -13.30 -20.16
C ILE A 116 11.16 -12.08 -20.02
N LEU A 117 12.41 -12.19 -20.49
CA LEU A 117 13.41 -11.12 -20.43
C LEU A 117 13.11 -9.99 -21.43
N LEU A 118 12.88 -10.33 -22.69
CA LEU A 118 12.82 -9.40 -23.82
C LEU A 118 11.40 -9.11 -24.33
N GLY A 119 10.44 -9.96 -23.99
CA GLY A 119 9.10 -9.98 -24.58
C GLY A 119 9.03 -10.91 -25.79
N PRO A 120 7.85 -10.98 -26.45
CA PRO A 120 7.60 -11.86 -27.58
C PRO A 120 8.52 -11.53 -28.76
N ALA A 121 8.87 -12.55 -29.53
CA ALA A 121 9.79 -12.39 -30.65
C ALA A 121 9.17 -11.54 -31.77
N PRO A 122 9.98 -10.83 -32.58
CA PRO A 122 9.48 -10.04 -33.70
C PRO A 122 8.66 -10.90 -34.68
N GLY A 123 7.40 -10.51 -34.92
CA GLY A 123 6.51 -11.20 -35.86
C GLY A 123 5.61 -12.27 -35.23
N GLU A 124 5.73 -12.54 -33.93
CA GLU A 124 4.77 -13.36 -33.19
C GLU A 124 3.46 -12.61 -32.93
N ASP A 125 2.37 -13.35 -32.79
CA ASP A 125 1.07 -12.81 -32.43
C ASP A 125 1.13 -12.16 -31.05
N ILE A 126 0.53 -10.98 -30.91
CA ILE A 126 0.53 -10.24 -29.65
C ILE A 126 -0.25 -11.04 -28.59
N PRO A 127 0.38 -11.45 -27.48
CA PRO A 127 -0.29 -12.24 -26.46
C PRO A 127 -1.50 -11.51 -25.86
N VAL A 128 -2.56 -12.26 -25.53
CA VAL A 128 -3.78 -11.66 -24.93
C VAL A 128 -3.46 -11.01 -23.57
N LEU A 129 -2.68 -11.70 -22.73
CA LEU A 129 -2.28 -11.23 -21.40
C LEU A 129 -1.23 -10.12 -21.49
N ILE A 130 -1.49 -8.99 -20.82
CA ILE A 130 -0.63 -7.80 -20.86
C ILE A 130 0.79 -8.10 -20.34
N ARG A 131 0.94 -8.84 -19.24
CA ARG A 131 2.26 -9.26 -18.72
C ARG A 131 3.13 -10.02 -19.71
N LYS A 132 2.54 -10.67 -20.73
CA LYS A 132 3.28 -11.41 -21.76
C LYS A 132 3.59 -10.55 -22.99
N ARG A 133 3.10 -9.32 -23.08
CA ARG A 133 3.34 -8.43 -24.24
C ARG A 133 4.66 -7.68 -24.17
N TYR A 134 5.27 -7.64 -22.98
CA TYR A 134 6.44 -6.84 -22.68
C TYR A 134 7.48 -7.71 -21.97
N GLY A 135 8.75 -7.43 -22.24
CA GLY A 135 9.85 -7.96 -21.43
C GLY A 135 9.96 -7.26 -20.08
N GLN A 136 11.08 -7.47 -19.39
CA GLN A 136 11.32 -6.89 -18.08
C GLN A 136 11.40 -5.36 -18.15
N THR A 137 10.49 -4.69 -17.43
CA THR A 137 10.40 -3.22 -17.41
C THR A 137 11.43 -2.56 -16.50
N ARG A 138 11.95 -3.30 -15.51
CA ARG A 138 12.89 -2.76 -14.53
C ARG A 138 14.24 -3.46 -14.61
N TRP A 139 15.30 -2.70 -14.42
CA TRP A 139 16.67 -3.22 -14.51
C TRP A 139 17.00 -4.22 -13.40
N ASP A 140 16.53 -3.98 -12.17
CA ASP A 140 16.70 -4.92 -11.06
C ASP A 140 16.08 -6.28 -11.35
N ARG A 141 14.92 -6.31 -12.03
CA ARG A 141 14.29 -7.56 -12.49
C ARG A 141 14.95 -8.15 -13.73
N THR A 142 15.42 -7.29 -14.63
CA THR A 142 16.20 -7.70 -15.81
C THR A 142 17.43 -8.50 -15.40
N GLN A 143 18.17 -8.07 -14.36
CA GLN A 143 19.35 -8.79 -13.90
C GLN A 143 19.02 -10.17 -13.32
N ILE A 144 17.90 -10.30 -12.60
CA ILE A 144 17.43 -11.59 -12.07
C ILE A 144 17.02 -12.52 -13.23
N LYS A 145 16.26 -12.01 -14.20
CA LYS A 145 15.82 -12.80 -15.36
C LYS A 145 16.96 -13.11 -16.33
N LEU A 146 17.96 -12.24 -16.43
CA LEU A 146 19.20 -12.54 -17.13
C LEU A 146 19.91 -13.73 -16.49
N HIS A 147 19.96 -13.78 -15.16
CA HIS A 147 20.55 -14.94 -14.45
C HIS A 147 19.82 -16.24 -14.80
N GLU A 148 18.47 -16.23 -14.86
CA GLU A 148 17.68 -17.39 -15.31
C GLU A 148 17.92 -17.79 -16.79
N VAL A 149 18.34 -16.83 -17.63
CA VAL A 149 18.74 -17.08 -19.03
C VAL A 149 20.14 -17.69 -19.11
N LEU A 150 21.06 -17.33 -18.21
CA LEU A 150 22.45 -17.79 -18.23
C LEU A 150 22.66 -19.09 -17.44
N TYR A 151 21.85 -19.33 -16.40
CA TYR A 151 21.98 -20.44 -15.47
C TYR A 151 20.71 -21.30 -15.43
N SER A 152 20.88 -22.58 -15.11
CA SER A 152 19.80 -23.52 -14.85
C SER A 152 19.97 -24.10 -13.45
N GLU A 153 18.85 -24.28 -12.76
CA GLU A 153 18.82 -24.96 -11.46
C GLU A 153 18.76 -26.47 -11.68
N GLU A 154 19.78 -27.19 -11.20
CA GLU A 154 19.83 -28.65 -11.26
C GLU A 154 19.95 -29.24 -9.86
N TRP A 155 19.32 -30.39 -9.64
CA TRP A 155 19.48 -31.15 -8.40
C TRP A 155 20.76 -31.99 -8.47
N ASP A 156 21.72 -31.67 -7.61
CA ASP A 156 22.94 -32.45 -7.44
C ASP A 156 22.72 -33.57 -6.43
N TYR A 157 22.80 -34.82 -6.92
CA TYR A 157 22.71 -36.06 -6.14
C TYR A 157 24.09 -36.75 -5.99
N SER A 158 25.20 -36.03 -6.18
CA SER A 158 26.56 -36.59 -6.14
C SER A 158 26.92 -37.25 -4.80
N ASN A 159 26.21 -36.92 -3.72
CA ASN A 159 26.29 -37.62 -2.44
C ASN A 159 25.07 -38.55 -2.26
N PRO A 160 25.23 -39.88 -2.39
CA PRO A 160 24.13 -40.85 -2.24
C PRO A 160 23.49 -40.86 -0.85
N ASP A 161 24.21 -40.39 0.17
CA ASP A 161 23.77 -40.41 1.58
C ASP A 161 23.12 -39.08 2.02
N ALA A 162 23.04 -38.08 1.13
CA ALA A 162 22.42 -36.79 1.42
C ALA A 162 21.21 -36.54 0.51
N MET A 163 20.27 -35.70 0.99
CA MET A 163 19.25 -35.16 0.09
C MET A 163 19.92 -34.31 -0.99
N GLY A 164 19.39 -34.39 -2.21
CA GLY A 164 19.90 -33.61 -3.33
C GLY A 164 19.96 -32.12 -2.98
N ILE A 165 21.02 -31.46 -3.42
CA ILE A 165 21.22 -30.02 -3.21
C ILE A 165 20.93 -29.33 -4.53
N LEU A 166 20.14 -28.26 -4.49
CA LEU A 166 19.90 -27.44 -5.68
C LEU A 166 21.16 -26.64 -5.98
N VAL A 167 21.75 -26.84 -7.15
CA VAL A 167 22.98 -26.18 -7.61
C VAL A 167 22.69 -25.46 -8.91
N GLU A 168 23.18 -24.22 -9.02
CA GLU A 168 23.11 -23.45 -10.27
C GLU A 168 24.26 -23.87 -11.18
N LYS A 169 23.94 -24.27 -12.42
CA LYS A 169 24.95 -24.55 -13.45
C LYS A 169 24.81 -23.58 -14.62
N PRO A 170 25.92 -23.14 -15.24
CA PRO A 170 25.84 -22.35 -16.46
C PRO A 170 25.17 -23.16 -17.58
N ARG A 171 24.10 -22.63 -18.17
CA ARG A 171 23.43 -23.24 -19.33
C ARG A 171 24.39 -23.40 -20.51
N LEU A 172 25.42 -22.56 -20.61
CA LEU A 172 26.48 -22.68 -21.60
C LEU A 172 27.05 -24.10 -21.68
N GLU A 173 27.27 -24.77 -20.54
CA GLU A 173 27.82 -26.14 -20.50
C GLU A 173 26.95 -27.15 -21.26
N GLN A 174 25.63 -26.94 -21.24
CA GLN A 174 24.67 -27.79 -21.95
C GLN A 174 24.68 -27.54 -23.46
N PHE A 175 25.13 -26.38 -23.94
CA PHE A 175 25.08 -26.00 -25.36
C PHE A 175 26.47 -25.86 -26.00
N MET A 176 27.53 -26.33 -25.33
CA MET A 176 28.89 -26.31 -25.85
C MET A 176 28.99 -27.04 -27.19
N GLY A 177 29.64 -26.41 -28.18
CA GLY A 177 29.81 -26.95 -29.53
C GLY A 177 28.59 -26.80 -30.44
N THR A 178 27.50 -26.19 -29.98
CA THR A 178 26.31 -25.90 -30.80
C THR A 178 26.37 -24.48 -31.38
N LYS A 179 25.51 -24.15 -32.34
CA LYS A 179 25.38 -22.76 -32.83
C LYS A 179 24.88 -21.78 -31.75
N LEU A 180 24.41 -22.27 -30.61
CA LEU A 180 23.93 -21.47 -29.50
C LEU A 180 25.01 -21.09 -28.50
N GLU A 181 26.21 -21.68 -28.58
CA GLU A 181 27.34 -21.31 -27.70
C GLU A 181 27.63 -19.79 -27.63
N PRO A 182 27.72 -19.03 -28.75
CA PRO A 182 28.00 -17.58 -28.69
C PRO A 182 26.87 -16.74 -28.10
N PHE A 183 25.65 -17.28 -27.97
CA PHE A 183 24.50 -16.55 -27.43
C PHE A 183 24.75 -16.07 -26.01
N PHE A 184 25.29 -16.94 -25.14
CA PHE A 184 25.43 -16.64 -23.72
C PHE A 184 26.39 -15.47 -23.48
N ALA A 185 27.55 -15.50 -24.13
CA ALA A 185 28.52 -14.40 -24.06
C ALA A 185 27.96 -13.10 -24.66
N TYR A 186 27.27 -13.17 -25.80
CA TYR A 186 26.71 -11.99 -26.44
C TYR A 186 25.65 -11.31 -25.57
N VAL A 187 24.70 -12.09 -25.02
CA VAL A 187 23.64 -11.54 -24.17
C VAL A 187 24.21 -10.94 -22.89
N GLU A 188 25.21 -11.58 -22.27
CA GLU A 188 25.86 -11.06 -21.06
C GLU A 188 26.61 -9.74 -21.34
N GLU A 189 27.35 -9.64 -22.44
CA GLU A 189 28.12 -8.45 -22.80
C GLU A 189 27.23 -7.28 -23.27
N HIS A 190 26.14 -7.57 -23.99
CA HIS A 190 25.31 -6.57 -24.66
C HIS A 190 23.98 -6.30 -23.93
N ILE A 191 23.75 -6.82 -22.72
CA ILE A 191 22.46 -6.66 -22.01
C ILE A 191 22.08 -5.18 -21.81
N ASP A 192 23.05 -4.31 -21.52
CA ASP A 192 22.82 -2.87 -21.36
C ASP A 192 22.34 -2.22 -22.67
N GLU A 193 22.80 -2.70 -23.83
CA GLU A 193 22.35 -2.22 -25.14
C GLU A 193 20.99 -2.80 -25.53
N ILE A 194 20.75 -4.06 -25.18
CA ILE A 194 19.50 -4.79 -25.43
C ILE A 194 18.32 -4.20 -24.62
N MET A 195 18.57 -3.76 -23.38
CA MET A 195 17.53 -3.29 -22.46
C MET A 195 17.53 -1.78 -22.25
N ARG A 196 18.67 -1.11 -22.52
CA ARG A 196 18.87 0.34 -22.38
C ARG A 196 18.33 0.90 -21.07
N PRO A 197 18.90 0.50 -19.93
CA PRO A 197 18.45 0.99 -18.64
C PRO A 197 18.67 2.50 -18.51
N LYS A 198 17.65 3.21 -18.05
CA LYS A 198 17.73 4.64 -17.74
C LYS A 198 17.12 4.91 -16.38
N THR A 199 17.76 5.80 -15.60
CA THR A 199 17.17 6.26 -14.35
C THR A 199 15.87 7.01 -14.66
N THR A 200 14.78 6.52 -14.08
CA THR A 200 13.42 7.01 -14.27
C THR A 200 12.87 7.45 -12.92
N PHE A 201 12.28 8.64 -12.90
CA PHE A 201 11.45 9.11 -11.81
C PHE A 201 9.97 9.03 -12.22
N TYR A 202 9.26 8.04 -11.68
CA TYR A 202 7.87 7.74 -11.98
C TYR A 202 6.96 8.29 -10.86
N TRP A 203 6.77 9.61 -10.85
CA TRP A 203 5.85 10.27 -9.91
C TRP A 203 4.39 9.81 -10.10
N GLN A 204 4.02 9.44 -11.33
CA GLN A 204 2.66 9.02 -11.66
C GLN A 204 2.29 7.65 -11.11
N PHE A 205 3.20 6.97 -10.41
CA PHE A 205 2.87 5.82 -9.57
C PHE A 205 1.67 6.10 -8.64
N ILE A 206 1.52 7.32 -8.13
CA ILE A 206 0.38 7.67 -7.28
C ILE A 206 -0.91 7.84 -8.10
N THR A 207 -0.83 8.39 -9.32
CA THR A 207 -2.00 8.85 -10.10
C THR A 207 -2.45 7.89 -11.19
N ASP A 208 -1.62 6.92 -11.56
CA ASP A 208 -1.96 5.93 -12.56
C ASP A 208 -2.84 4.83 -11.98
N THR A 209 -3.65 4.24 -12.84
CA THR A 209 -4.40 3.04 -12.51
C THR A 209 -3.51 1.82 -12.63
N SER A 210 -3.81 0.79 -11.84
CA SER A 210 -3.13 -0.49 -11.95
C SER A 210 -3.55 -1.20 -13.23
N LYS A 211 -2.60 -1.90 -13.85
CA LYS A 211 -2.80 -2.75 -15.03
C LYS A 211 -2.24 -4.13 -14.71
N ASP A 212 -3.00 -5.15 -15.11
CA ASP A 212 -2.66 -6.56 -14.89
C ASP A 212 -2.31 -6.88 -13.44
N SER A 213 -3.25 -6.60 -12.51
CA SER A 213 -3.09 -6.88 -11.08
C SER A 213 -1.82 -6.28 -10.46
N HIS A 214 -1.60 -4.98 -10.67
CA HIS A 214 -0.48 -4.20 -10.12
C HIS A 214 0.91 -4.53 -10.68
N ILE A 215 1.00 -5.33 -11.75
CA ILE A 215 2.28 -5.56 -12.45
C ILE A 215 2.76 -4.26 -13.14
N PHE A 216 1.83 -3.50 -13.72
CA PHE A 216 2.12 -2.22 -14.33
C PHE A 216 1.24 -1.10 -13.79
N GLY A 217 1.71 0.14 -13.93
CA GLY A 217 0.96 1.34 -13.58
C GLY A 217 1.13 1.79 -12.14
N GLY A 218 0.05 2.36 -11.60
CA GLY A 218 0.04 3.02 -10.31
C GLY A 218 -1.06 2.53 -9.38
N ILE A 219 -1.25 3.28 -8.29
CA ILE A 219 -2.08 2.92 -7.14
C ILE A 219 -3.19 3.94 -6.85
N TRP A 220 -3.63 4.67 -7.89
CA TRP A 220 -4.60 5.75 -7.73
C TRP A 220 -5.97 5.32 -7.19
N PRO A 221 -6.57 4.21 -7.69
CA PRO A 221 -7.82 3.70 -7.12
C PRO A 221 -7.72 3.43 -5.62
N GLU A 222 -6.60 2.88 -5.15
CA GLU A 222 -6.35 2.52 -3.76
C GLU A 222 -6.22 3.75 -2.86
N VAL A 223 -5.53 4.78 -3.36
CA VAL A 223 -5.38 6.07 -2.67
C VAL A 223 -6.76 6.72 -2.52
N LEU A 224 -7.54 6.81 -3.60
CA LEU A 224 -8.89 7.38 -3.57
C LEU A 224 -9.83 6.59 -2.65
N GLY A 225 -9.83 5.26 -2.74
CA GLY A 225 -10.68 4.43 -1.89
C GLY A 225 -10.37 4.60 -0.41
N THR A 226 -9.08 4.68 -0.05
CA THR A 226 -8.65 4.95 1.34
C THR A 226 -9.12 6.33 1.82
N ILE A 227 -9.03 7.36 0.98
CA ILE A 227 -9.51 8.71 1.29
C ILE A 227 -11.04 8.70 1.50
N TYR A 228 -11.79 8.11 0.57
CA TYR A 228 -13.25 8.08 0.66
C TYR A 228 -13.75 7.31 1.89
N LEU A 229 -13.16 6.15 2.19
CA LEU A 229 -13.48 5.38 3.39
C LEU A 229 -13.19 6.15 4.67
N THR A 230 -12.02 6.80 4.73
CA THR A 230 -11.60 7.57 5.91
C THR A 230 -12.50 8.79 6.14
N LEU A 231 -12.74 9.59 5.09
CA LEU A 231 -13.59 10.77 5.17
C LEU A 231 -15.05 10.39 5.43
N GLY A 232 -15.56 9.35 4.77
CA GLY A 232 -16.88 8.80 5.02
C GLY A 232 -17.04 8.38 6.48
N ALA A 233 -16.07 7.65 7.05
CA ALA A 233 -16.09 7.28 8.45
C ALA A 233 -16.12 8.50 9.39
N MET A 234 -15.35 9.56 9.07
CA MET A 234 -15.36 10.80 9.85
C MET A 234 -16.71 11.52 9.81
N ILE A 235 -17.36 11.57 8.64
CA ILE A 235 -18.66 12.23 8.45
C ILE A 235 -19.72 11.62 9.39
N PHE A 236 -19.69 10.31 9.61
CA PHE A 236 -20.60 9.64 10.53
C PHE A 236 -20.12 9.70 11.99
N ALA A 237 -18.84 9.41 12.24
CA ALA A 237 -18.34 9.24 13.60
C ALA A 237 -18.18 10.56 14.37
N ILE A 238 -17.80 11.66 13.70
CA ILE A 238 -17.59 12.96 14.38
C ILE A 238 -18.90 13.50 14.96
N PRO A 239 -20.00 13.66 14.19
CA PRO A 239 -21.24 14.20 14.74
C PRO A 239 -21.79 13.29 15.84
N MET A 240 -21.86 11.98 15.61
CA MET A 240 -22.37 11.04 16.61
C MET A 240 -21.53 11.04 17.88
N GLY A 241 -20.20 11.02 17.74
CA GLY A 241 -19.29 10.97 18.87
C GLY A 241 -19.30 12.24 19.72
N VAL A 242 -19.27 13.41 19.07
CA VAL A 242 -19.28 14.71 19.76
C VAL A 242 -20.63 14.96 20.43
N ILE A 243 -21.75 14.63 19.76
CA ILE A 243 -23.08 14.76 20.36
C ILE A 243 -23.22 13.84 21.57
N ALA A 244 -22.78 12.58 21.46
CA ALA A 244 -22.80 11.64 22.58
C ALA A 244 -21.96 12.15 23.76
N ALA A 245 -20.75 12.69 23.50
CA ALA A 245 -19.91 13.26 24.54
C ALA A 245 -20.55 14.50 25.21
N ILE A 246 -21.14 15.42 24.43
CA ILE A 246 -21.88 16.56 24.97
C ILE A 246 -23.03 16.07 25.86
N TYR A 247 -23.79 15.09 25.40
CA TYR A 247 -24.89 14.54 26.18
C TYR A 247 -24.38 13.93 27.50
N LEU A 248 -23.35 13.10 27.44
CA LEU A 248 -22.80 12.38 28.60
C LEU A 248 -22.12 13.30 29.62
N CYS A 249 -21.60 14.45 29.20
CA CYS A 249 -20.95 15.42 30.10
C CYS A 249 -21.90 16.50 30.62
N GLU A 250 -22.81 17.03 29.79
CA GLU A 250 -23.55 18.26 30.10
C GLU A 250 -25.04 18.04 30.41
N TYR A 251 -25.63 16.96 29.89
CA TYR A 251 -27.07 16.71 30.00
C TYR A 251 -27.41 15.49 30.84
N ALA A 252 -26.57 14.46 30.78
CA ALA A 252 -26.76 13.21 31.46
C ALA A 252 -26.65 13.39 32.99
N LYS A 253 -27.66 12.90 33.71
CA LYS A 253 -27.60 12.77 35.17
C LYS A 253 -26.94 11.43 35.49
N GLU A 254 -25.96 11.43 36.40
CA GLU A 254 -25.35 10.18 36.86
C GLU A 254 -26.42 9.21 37.35
N GLY A 255 -26.38 7.98 36.82
CA GLY A 255 -27.42 6.99 37.03
C GLY A 255 -27.15 5.71 36.25
N ARG A 256 -28.03 4.72 36.43
CA ARG A 256 -27.87 3.37 35.84
C ARG A 256 -27.76 3.40 34.31
N ILE A 257 -28.54 4.25 33.65
CA ILE A 257 -28.54 4.39 32.18
C ILE A 257 -27.19 4.90 31.67
N VAL A 258 -26.65 5.96 32.28
CA VAL A 258 -25.37 6.56 31.88
C VAL A 258 -24.22 5.59 32.12
N SER A 259 -24.23 4.90 33.26
CA SER A 259 -23.24 3.86 33.57
C SER A 259 -23.29 2.73 32.54
N PHE A 260 -24.50 2.26 32.20
CA PHE A 260 -24.69 1.25 31.14
C PHE A 260 -24.16 1.72 29.77
N LEU A 261 -24.49 2.95 29.35
CA LEU A 261 -23.97 3.51 28.09
C LEU A 261 -22.44 3.59 28.08
N ARG A 262 -21.82 4.04 29.19
CA ARG A 262 -20.36 4.08 29.34
C ARG A 262 -19.74 2.68 29.27
N ILE A 263 -20.40 1.67 29.84
CA ILE A 263 -20.00 0.26 29.70
C ILE A 263 -20.07 -0.16 28.23
N CYS A 264 -21.17 0.09 27.53
CA CYS A 264 -21.30 -0.25 26.11
C CYS A 264 -20.21 0.39 25.24
N ILE A 265 -19.93 1.69 25.43
CA ILE A 265 -18.86 2.40 24.70
C ILE A 265 -17.50 1.76 25.00
N SER A 266 -17.26 1.39 26.26
CA SER A 266 -16.01 0.76 26.69
C SER A 266 -15.84 -0.64 26.13
N THR A 267 -16.91 -1.43 26.10
CA THR A 267 -16.92 -2.76 25.48
C THR A 267 -16.68 -2.65 23.98
N LEU A 268 -17.31 -1.67 23.30
CA LEU A 268 -17.13 -1.46 21.86
C LEU A 268 -15.67 -1.16 21.50
N ALA A 269 -14.95 -0.43 22.35
CA ALA A 269 -13.51 -0.17 22.17
C ALA A 269 -12.64 -1.43 22.26
N GLY A 270 -13.11 -2.49 22.93
CA GLY A 270 -12.41 -3.77 23.10
C GLY A 270 -12.76 -4.83 22.04
N VAL A 271 -13.72 -4.55 21.15
CA VAL A 271 -14.15 -5.50 20.12
C VAL A 271 -13.07 -5.62 19.02
N PRO A 272 -12.68 -6.83 18.59
CA PRO A 272 -11.76 -7.02 17.47
C PRO A 272 -12.29 -6.42 16.17
N SER A 273 -11.42 -5.80 15.37
CA SER A 273 -11.82 -5.07 14.15
C SER A 273 -12.53 -5.94 13.10
N ILE A 274 -12.23 -7.24 13.02
CA ILE A 274 -12.91 -8.18 12.12
C ILE A 274 -14.41 -8.36 12.44
N VAL A 275 -14.77 -8.25 13.72
CA VAL A 275 -16.17 -8.37 14.17
C VAL A 275 -16.98 -7.19 13.65
N PHE A 276 -16.40 -5.99 13.58
CA PHE A 276 -17.04 -4.85 12.93
C PHE A 276 -17.29 -5.11 11.45
N GLY A 277 -16.33 -5.70 10.73
CA GLY A 277 -16.50 -6.05 9.31
C GLY A 277 -17.66 -7.02 9.07
N LEU A 278 -17.74 -8.09 9.87
CA LEU A 278 -18.86 -9.05 9.82
C LEU A 278 -20.18 -8.40 10.22
N PHE A 279 -20.19 -7.55 11.24
CA PHE A 279 -21.37 -6.77 11.62
C PHE A 279 -21.82 -5.85 10.48
N GLY A 280 -20.89 -5.15 9.83
CA GLY A 280 -21.19 -4.26 8.72
C GLY A 280 -21.83 -4.99 7.54
N LEU A 281 -21.33 -6.18 7.21
CA LEU A 281 -21.94 -7.06 6.21
C LEU A 281 -23.36 -7.49 6.63
N ALA A 282 -23.52 -8.04 7.84
CA ALA A 282 -24.81 -8.55 8.30
C ALA A 282 -25.88 -7.45 8.48
N PHE A 283 -25.48 -6.30 9.02
CA PHE A 283 -26.40 -5.24 9.38
C PHE A 283 -26.59 -4.21 8.25
N PHE A 284 -25.51 -3.59 7.74
CA PHE A 284 -25.66 -2.52 6.74
C PHE A 284 -26.01 -3.05 5.35
N LEU A 285 -25.40 -4.15 4.93
CA LEU A 285 -25.68 -4.74 3.62
C LEU A 285 -26.92 -5.65 3.67
N ASN A 286 -26.91 -6.69 4.50
CA ASN A 286 -27.98 -7.71 4.45
C ASN A 286 -29.30 -7.31 5.14
N THR A 287 -29.24 -6.47 6.18
CA THR A 287 -30.46 -6.08 6.93
C THR A 287 -31.02 -4.76 6.41
N MET A 288 -30.21 -3.71 6.46
CA MET A 288 -30.62 -2.35 6.09
C MET A 288 -30.61 -2.10 4.58
N HIS A 289 -29.99 -2.98 3.77
CA HIS A 289 -29.88 -2.83 2.32
C HIS A 289 -29.39 -1.42 1.91
N VAL A 290 -28.38 -0.91 2.63
CA VAL A 290 -27.79 0.42 2.35
C VAL A 290 -27.23 0.49 0.93
N SER A 291 -26.82 -0.65 0.38
CA SER A 291 -26.45 -0.84 -1.01
C SER A 291 -26.76 -2.27 -1.43
N ASP A 292 -27.02 -2.49 -2.72
CA ASP A 292 -27.27 -3.82 -3.30
C ASP A 292 -26.04 -4.75 -3.20
N SER A 293 -24.85 -4.18 -3.03
CA SER A 293 -23.60 -4.92 -2.94
C SER A 293 -22.59 -4.23 -2.00
N ARG A 294 -21.36 -4.74 -1.92
CA ARG A 294 -20.28 -4.08 -1.17
C ARG A 294 -20.10 -2.64 -1.67
N SER A 295 -20.04 -1.68 -0.77
CA SER A 295 -19.92 -0.27 -1.14
C SER A 295 -19.06 0.54 -0.18
N VAL A 296 -18.46 1.62 -0.66
CA VAL A 296 -17.69 2.55 0.18
C VAL A 296 -18.56 3.13 1.30
N LEU A 297 -19.85 3.37 1.06
CA LEU A 297 -20.79 3.82 2.09
C LEU A 297 -20.91 2.81 3.24
N ALA A 298 -21.15 1.53 2.93
CA ALA A 298 -21.25 0.48 3.93
C ALA A 298 -19.93 0.31 4.71
N GLY A 299 -18.79 0.38 4.01
CA GLY A 299 -17.46 0.36 4.65
C GLY A 299 -17.21 1.56 5.54
N SER A 300 -17.63 2.75 5.12
CA SER A 300 -17.51 4.01 5.89
C SER A 300 -18.35 3.97 7.16
N MET A 301 -19.60 3.50 7.09
CA MET A 301 -20.45 3.33 8.26
C MET A 301 -19.85 2.29 9.23
N THR A 302 -19.30 1.21 8.71
CA THR A 302 -18.64 0.18 9.51
C THR A 302 -17.39 0.70 10.23
N LEU A 303 -16.51 1.40 9.50
CA LEU A 303 -15.34 2.07 10.06
C LEU A 303 -15.74 3.14 11.09
N SER A 304 -16.86 3.85 10.85
CA SER A 304 -17.36 4.86 11.79
C SER A 304 -17.65 4.26 13.16
N LEU A 305 -18.25 3.06 13.22
CA LEU A 305 -18.53 2.36 14.48
C LEU A 305 -17.25 1.94 15.20
N LEU A 306 -16.22 1.53 14.46
CA LEU A 306 -14.94 1.15 15.03
C LEU A 306 -14.22 2.32 15.71
N ILE A 307 -14.25 3.51 15.10
CA ILE A 307 -13.58 4.69 15.65
C ILE A 307 -14.44 5.48 16.64
N LEU A 308 -15.76 5.28 16.64
CA LEU A 308 -16.72 6.02 17.46
C LEU A 308 -16.37 6.06 18.95
N PRO A 309 -15.97 4.96 19.62
CA PRO A 309 -15.59 5.00 21.04
C PRO A 309 -14.42 5.94 21.33
N THR A 310 -13.48 6.03 20.38
CA THR A 310 -12.28 6.88 20.51
C THR A 310 -12.68 8.35 20.44
N ILE A 311 -13.58 8.71 19.51
CA ILE A 311 -14.10 10.08 19.38
C ILE A 311 -14.92 10.46 20.60
N ILE A 312 -15.79 9.58 21.10
CA ILE A 312 -16.61 9.85 22.29
C ILE A 312 -15.71 10.15 23.50
N ARG A 313 -14.79 9.25 23.84
CA ARG A 313 -13.93 9.40 25.03
C ARG A 313 -13.05 10.64 24.96
N SER A 314 -12.37 10.84 23.84
CA SER A 314 -11.51 12.02 23.66
C SER A 314 -12.31 13.34 23.71
N SER A 315 -13.56 13.33 23.22
CA SER A 315 -14.43 14.50 23.30
C SER A 315 -14.94 14.74 24.72
N GLU A 316 -15.29 13.70 25.47
CA GLU A 316 -15.67 13.80 26.88
C GLU A 316 -14.53 14.35 27.74
N GLU A 317 -13.33 13.81 27.60
CA GLU A 317 -12.15 14.28 28.32
C GLU A 317 -11.86 15.76 28.00
N ALA A 318 -12.00 16.16 26.74
CA ALA A 318 -11.83 17.53 26.31
C ALA A 318 -12.88 18.48 26.91
N ILE A 319 -14.15 18.05 27.00
CA ILE A 319 -15.24 18.83 27.60
C ILE A 319 -15.05 18.94 29.12
N LEU A 320 -14.71 17.84 29.79
CA LEU A 320 -14.49 17.80 31.23
C LEU A 320 -13.25 18.60 31.67
N ALA A 321 -12.28 18.79 30.79
CA ALA A 321 -11.11 19.62 31.05
C ALA A 321 -11.44 21.14 31.09
N VAL A 322 -12.61 21.56 30.61
CA VAL A 322 -13.03 22.97 30.67
C VAL A 322 -13.35 23.36 32.12
N PRO A 323 -12.74 24.44 32.67
CA PRO A 323 -12.99 24.87 34.04
C PRO A 323 -14.48 25.17 34.30
N ARG A 324 -15.01 24.68 35.43
CA ARG A 324 -16.42 24.91 35.82
C ARG A 324 -16.77 26.40 35.94
N SER A 325 -15.81 27.25 36.30
CA SER A 325 -15.99 28.70 36.37
C SER A 325 -16.48 29.32 35.06
N TYR A 326 -16.12 28.77 33.90
CA TYR A 326 -16.57 29.27 32.61
C TYR A 326 -18.09 29.07 32.44
N LYS A 327 -18.59 27.94 32.92
CA LYS A 327 -20.01 27.59 32.89
C LYS A 327 -20.81 28.43 33.89
N GLU A 328 -20.28 28.60 35.09
CA GLU A 328 -20.89 29.46 36.13
C GLU A 328 -20.98 30.92 35.69
N ALA A 329 -19.90 31.45 35.08
CA ALA A 329 -19.90 32.80 34.52
C ALA A 329 -20.95 32.97 33.41
N ALA A 330 -21.07 32.00 32.51
CA ALA A 330 -22.08 32.03 31.45
C ALA A 330 -23.51 32.02 32.02
N PHE A 331 -23.78 31.19 33.04
CA PHE A 331 -25.07 31.18 33.73
C PHE A 331 -25.34 32.49 34.49
N GLY A 332 -24.32 33.08 35.11
CA GLY A 332 -24.42 34.39 35.77
C GLY A 332 -24.78 35.53 34.80
N LEU A 333 -24.40 35.41 33.53
CA LEU A 333 -24.80 36.33 32.45
C LEU A 333 -26.17 36.01 31.83
N GLY A 334 -26.93 35.06 32.38
CA GLY A 334 -28.25 34.67 31.90
C GLY A 334 -28.24 33.76 30.65
N ALA A 335 -27.10 33.18 30.28
CA ALA A 335 -27.06 32.23 29.17
C ALA A 335 -27.75 30.90 29.54
N GLY A 336 -28.64 30.41 28.68
CA GLY A 336 -29.23 29.07 28.85
C GLY A 336 -28.22 27.95 28.59
N ARG A 337 -28.48 26.75 29.11
CA ARG A 337 -27.59 25.57 29.01
C ARG A 337 -27.07 25.29 27.60
N TRP A 338 -27.98 25.23 26.61
CA TRP A 338 -27.61 24.99 25.21
C TRP A 338 -26.67 26.06 24.66
N ARG A 339 -26.94 27.34 24.99
CA ARG A 339 -26.10 28.46 24.58
C ARG A 339 -24.71 28.36 25.22
N THR A 340 -24.64 28.09 26.53
CA THR A 340 -23.38 27.88 27.25
C THR A 340 -22.55 26.75 26.63
N VAL A 341 -23.18 25.63 26.29
CA VAL A 341 -22.49 24.51 25.63
C VAL A 341 -21.90 24.94 24.29
N LEU A 342 -22.71 25.54 23.41
CA LEU A 342 -22.28 25.89 22.06
C LEU A 342 -21.28 27.06 22.00
N THR A 343 -21.41 28.05 22.87
CA THR A 343 -20.63 29.30 22.76
C THR A 343 -19.45 29.38 23.73
N VAL A 344 -19.42 28.57 24.79
CA VAL A 344 -18.36 28.62 25.81
C VAL A 344 -17.63 27.29 25.92
N ILE A 345 -18.36 26.21 26.18
CA ILE A 345 -17.74 24.90 26.49
C ILE A 345 -17.15 24.26 25.24
N LEU A 346 -17.95 24.12 24.18
CA LEU A 346 -17.52 23.45 22.95
C LEU A 346 -16.35 24.16 22.28
N PRO A 347 -16.30 25.50 22.16
CA PRO A 347 -15.13 26.19 21.63
C PRO A 347 -13.89 26.00 22.51
N ALA A 348 -14.03 26.01 23.84
CA ALA A 348 -12.90 25.78 24.75
C ALA A 348 -12.36 24.34 24.68
N ALA A 349 -13.25 23.35 24.48
CA ALA A 349 -12.90 21.93 24.35
C ALA A 349 -12.41 21.54 22.95
N LEU A 350 -12.68 22.37 21.92
CA LEU A 350 -12.43 22.05 20.52
C LEU A 350 -10.98 21.60 20.22
N PRO A 351 -9.91 22.20 20.79
CA PRO A 351 -8.56 21.71 20.58
C PRO A 351 -8.33 20.28 21.08
N GLY A 352 -9.01 19.87 22.15
CA GLY A 352 -8.98 18.49 22.66
C GLY A 352 -9.74 17.54 21.75
N ILE A 353 -10.98 17.88 21.39
CA ILE A 353 -11.83 17.12 20.47
C ILE A 353 -11.11 16.85 19.14
N LEU A 354 -10.51 17.90 18.54
CA LEU A 354 -9.78 17.78 17.27
C LEU A 354 -8.60 16.81 17.37
N THR A 355 -7.95 16.72 18.53
CA THR A 355 -6.84 15.76 18.74
C THR A 355 -7.35 14.32 18.68
N GLY A 356 -8.49 14.05 19.32
CA GLY A 356 -9.16 12.75 19.24
C GLY A 356 -9.59 12.38 17.82
N ILE A 357 -10.10 13.35 17.07
CA ILE A 357 -10.49 13.18 15.66
C ILE A 357 -9.27 12.84 14.81
N VAL A 358 -8.13 13.52 14.97
CA VAL A 358 -6.88 13.24 14.24
C VAL A 358 -6.43 11.79 14.49
N ILE A 359 -6.41 11.35 15.74
CA ILE A 359 -6.02 9.97 16.10
C ILE A 359 -6.98 8.95 15.47
N SER A 360 -8.28 9.24 15.51
CA SER A 360 -9.33 8.37 14.96
C SER A 360 -9.27 8.28 13.44
N MET A 361 -8.91 9.38 12.76
CA MET A 361 -8.72 9.44 11.32
C MET A 361 -7.52 8.58 10.88
N GLY A 362 -6.39 8.68 11.57
CA GLY A 362 -5.23 7.83 11.30
C GLY A 362 -5.53 6.34 11.48
N ARG A 363 -6.34 5.99 12.49
CA ARG A 363 -6.84 4.62 12.67
C ARG A 363 -7.72 4.20 11.49
N ALA A 364 -8.75 4.97 11.14
CA ALA A 364 -9.66 4.62 10.04
C ALA A 364 -8.94 4.40 8.70
N ALA A 365 -7.95 5.24 8.38
CA ALA A 365 -7.17 5.14 7.14
C ALA A 365 -6.31 3.87 7.05
N GLY A 366 -5.86 3.32 8.19
CA GLY A 366 -5.02 2.13 8.26
C GLY A 366 -5.78 0.82 8.51
N GLU A 367 -7.09 0.85 8.75
CA GLU A 367 -7.86 -0.35 9.10
C GLU A 367 -8.16 -1.20 7.87
N THR A 368 -7.87 -2.50 7.96
CA THR A 368 -8.12 -3.47 6.90
C THR A 368 -9.34 -4.33 7.20
N ALA A 369 -9.39 -4.94 8.38
CA ALA A 369 -10.39 -5.96 8.70
C ALA A 369 -11.87 -5.53 8.52
N PRO A 370 -12.29 -4.31 8.90
CA PRO A 370 -13.68 -3.89 8.74
C PRO A 370 -14.11 -3.75 7.27
N ILE A 371 -13.17 -3.43 6.39
CA ILE A 371 -13.46 -3.10 4.98
C ILE A 371 -13.46 -4.33 4.07
N ILE A 372 -12.81 -5.44 4.47
CA ILE A 372 -12.73 -6.69 3.68
C ILE A 372 -14.12 -7.17 3.23
N PHE A 373 -15.09 -7.17 4.16
CA PHE A 373 -16.43 -7.70 3.89
C PHE A 373 -17.42 -6.65 3.38
N THR A 374 -17.10 -5.37 3.50
CA THR A 374 -18.08 -4.28 3.33
C THR A 374 -17.81 -3.39 2.12
N ALA A 375 -16.55 -3.17 1.76
CA ALA A 375 -16.18 -2.19 0.71
C ALA A 375 -15.00 -2.58 -0.17
N ALA A 376 -14.10 -3.45 0.29
CA ALA A 376 -12.81 -3.66 -0.37
C ALA A 376 -12.87 -4.66 -1.54
N VAL A 377 -12.14 -4.34 -2.61
CA VAL A 377 -11.85 -5.22 -3.76
C VAL A 377 -10.36 -5.16 -4.12
N SER A 378 -9.84 -6.21 -4.77
CA SER A 378 -8.42 -6.31 -5.16
C SER A 378 -8.05 -5.37 -6.31
N VAL A 379 -8.86 -5.32 -7.37
CA VAL A 379 -8.62 -4.48 -8.55
C VAL A 379 -9.91 -3.74 -8.88
N GLY A 380 -9.80 -2.44 -9.18
CA GLY A 380 -10.95 -1.61 -9.49
C GLY A 380 -10.57 -0.29 -10.17
N ALA A 381 -11.55 0.35 -10.78
CA ALA A 381 -11.39 1.66 -11.38
C ALA A 381 -11.41 2.78 -10.31
N PRO A 382 -10.81 3.94 -10.59
CA PRO A 382 -10.93 5.09 -9.70
C PRO A 382 -12.37 5.59 -9.67
N LEU A 383 -12.99 5.55 -8.49
CA LEU A 383 -14.40 5.91 -8.31
C LEU A 383 -14.60 7.43 -8.32
N LYS A 384 -15.69 7.87 -8.95
CA LYS A 384 -16.26 9.20 -8.74
C LYS A 384 -17.00 9.25 -7.41
N ILE A 385 -17.16 10.45 -6.86
CA ILE A 385 -17.81 10.68 -5.56
C ILE A 385 -19.23 10.08 -5.50
N TRP A 386 -20.01 10.14 -6.58
CA TRP A 386 -21.37 9.59 -6.59
C TRP A 386 -21.41 8.06 -6.62
N GLU A 387 -20.37 7.43 -7.16
CA GLU A 387 -20.26 5.97 -7.27
C GLU A 387 -19.91 5.34 -5.91
N THR A 388 -19.32 6.10 -4.98
CA THR A 388 -18.97 5.60 -3.64
C THR A 388 -20.18 5.12 -2.83
N LEU A 389 -21.38 5.58 -3.17
CA LEU A 389 -22.60 5.15 -2.47
C LEU A 389 -22.91 3.67 -2.73
N ASN A 390 -22.63 3.18 -3.94
CA ASN A 390 -23.11 1.88 -4.41
C ASN A 390 -22.02 0.93 -4.90
N GLN A 391 -20.78 1.39 -5.04
CA GLN A 391 -19.69 0.58 -5.59
C GLN A 391 -18.60 0.31 -4.55
N PRO A 392 -17.97 -0.87 -4.61
CA PRO A 392 -16.80 -1.18 -3.80
C PRO A 392 -15.56 -0.48 -4.35
N THR A 393 -14.51 -0.36 -3.53
CA THR A 393 -13.29 0.35 -3.90
C THR A 393 -12.03 -0.44 -3.52
N PRO A 394 -10.97 -0.41 -4.33
CA PRO A 394 -9.65 -0.76 -3.87
C PRO A 394 -9.22 0.18 -2.75
N ALA A 395 -8.62 -0.34 -1.69
CA ALA A 395 -8.04 0.46 -0.62
C ALA A 395 -6.59 0.04 -0.40
N LEU A 396 -5.73 0.98 -0.01
CA LEU A 396 -4.31 0.73 0.30
C LEU A 396 -4.14 -0.36 1.36
N PRO A 397 -4.77 -0.29 2.55
CA PRO A 397 -4.57 -1.31 3.58
C PRO A 397 -4.96 -2.72 3.13
N TRP A 398 -6.07 -2.86 2.40
CA TRP A 398 -6.49 -4.15 1.83
C TRP A 398 -5.55 -4.65 0.74
N ASN A 399 -5.15 -3.80 -0.21
CA ASN A 399 -4.27 -4.22 -1.29
C ASN A 399 -2.89 -4.62 -0.78
N ILE A 400 -2.34 -3.90 0.20
CA ILE A 400 -1.08 -4.28 0.85
C ILE A 400 -1.18 -5.69 1.43
N TYR A 401 -2.26 -5.99 2.17
CA TYR A 401 -2.51 -7.34 2.69
C TYR A 401 -2.62 -8.37 1.55
N ASN A 402 -3.47 -8.11 0.56
CA ASN A 402 -3.76 -9.03 -0.53
C ASN A 402 -2.52 -9.39 -1.37
N LEU A 403 -1.68 -8.39 -1.67
CA LEU A 403 -0.45 -8.58 -2.43
C LEU A 403 0.61 -9.35 -1.64
N CYS A 404 0.57 -9.33 -0.31
CA CYS A 404 1.51 -10.10 0.52
C CYS A 404 1.08 -11.55 0.71
N THR A 405 -0.22 -11.86 0.61
CA THR A 405 -0.76 -13.19 0.93
C THR A 405 -1.17 -14.02 -0.27
N GLU A 406 -1.69 -13.41 -1.34
CA GLU A 406 -2.39 -14.16 -2.42
C GLU A 406 -1.68 -14.18 -3.77
N HIS A 407 -0.65 -13.35 -4.00
CA HIS A 407 -0.05 -13.24 -5.33
C HIS A 407 1.11 -14.24 -5.53
N GLU A 408 0.98 -15.19 -6.45
CA GLU A 408 2.07 -16.12 -6.81
C GLU A 408 3.36 -15.41 -7.26
N ALA A 409 3.25 -14.18 -7.78
CA ALA A 409 4.36 -13.33 -8.19
C ALA A 409 4.75 -12.27 -7.13
N VAL A 410 4.73 -12.62 -5.82
CA VAL A 410 5.11 -11.70 -4.71
C VAL A 410 6.43 -11.01 -5.01
N ASP A 411 7.42 -11.76 -5.51
CA ASP A 411 8.75 -11.23 -5.74
C ASP A 411 8.77 -10.18 -6.85
N GLU A 412 8.04 -10.38 -7.95
CA GLU A 412 8.02 -9.43 -9.07
C GLU A 412 7.45 -8.06 -8.65
N ILE A 413 6.39 -8.07 -7.83
CA ILE A 413 5.59 -6.89 -7.47
C ILE A 413 6.04 -6.24 -6.14
N ARG A 414 7.09 -6.77 -5.50
CA ARG A 414 7.58 -6.31 -4.19
C ARG A 414 7.85 -4.81 -4.09
N HIS A 415 8.30 -4.18 -5.17
CA HIS A 415 8.54 -2.75 -5.23
C HIS A 415 7.23 -1.94 -5.12
N VAL A 416 6.14 -2.41 -5.73
CA VAL A 416 4.81 -1.80 -5.64
C VAL A 416 4.25 -1.94 -4.22
N GLN A 417 4.44 -3.10 -3.58
CA GLN A 417 4.00 -3.31 -2.18
C GLN A 417 4.62 -2.27 -1.24
N TYR A 418 5.96 -2.11 -1.27
CA TYR A 418 6.62 -1.08 -0.46
C TYR A 418 6.20 0.34 -0.87
N GLY A 419 5.94 0.57 -2.16
CA GLY A 419 5.39 1.83 -2.66
C GLY A 419 4.00 2.16 -2.09
N MET A 420 3.11 1.17 -1.99
CA MET A 420 1.80 1.30 -1.36
C MET A 420 1.92 1.59 0.13
N VAL A 421 2.78 0.88 0.86
CA VAL A 421 3.02 1.13 2.30
C VAL A 421 3.56 2.53 2.53
N LEU A 422 4.56 2.96 1.75
CA LEU A 422 5.11 4.32 1.84
C LEU A 422 4.03 5.36 1.54
N THR A 423 3.18 5.12 0.54
CA THR A 423 2.07 6.01 0.17
C THR A 423 1.02 6.07 1.27
N LEU A 424 0.67 4.95 1.89
CA LEU A 424 -0.27 4.90 3.02
C LEU A 424 0.26 5.69 4.22
N VAL A 425 1.54 5.48 4.59
CA VAL A 425 2.17 6.24 5.67
C VAL A 425 2.21 7.73 5.35
N ALA A 426 2.60 8.10 4.13
CA ALA A 426 2.61 9.49 3.68
C ALA A 426 1.20 10.09 3.69
N LEU A 427 0.19 9.37 3.22
CA LEU A 427 -1.21 9.79 3.22
C LEU A 427 -1.71 10.08 4.64
N VAL A 428 -1.49 9.14 5.58
CA VAL A 428 -1.87 9.32 6.98
C VAL A 428 -1.15 10.51 7.60
N LEU A 429 0.15 10.68 7.34
CA LEU A 429 0.92 11.82 7.82
C LEU A 429 0.40 13.14 7.25
N LEU A 430 0.06 13.20 5.95
CA LEU A 430 -0.49 14.38 5.30
C LEU A 430 -1.87 14.74 5.85
N LEU A 431 -2.76 13.76 6.01
CA LEU A 431 -4.09 13.95 6.61
C LEU A 431 -3.98 14.46 8.06
N ASN A 432 -3.10 13.84 8.85
CA ASN A 432 -2.86 14.26 10.24
C ASN A 432 -2.24 15.65 10.31
N LEU A 433 -1.26 15.96 9.47
CA LEU A 433 -0.63 17.28 9.40
C LEU A 433 -1.66 18.35 9.02
N PHE A 434 -2.49 18.09 8.01
CA PHE A 434 -3.58 18.97 7.62
C PHE A 434 -4.54 19.25 8.79
N ALA A 435 -4.96 18.19 9.49
CA ALA A 435 -5.84 18.30 10.66
C ALA A 435 -5.19 19.08 11.82
N ILE A 436 -3.89 18.87 12.09
CA ILE A 436 -3.12 19.61 13.10
C ILE A 436 -2.99 21.09 12.73
N LEU A 437 -2.70 21.41 11.47
CA LEU A 437 -2.60 22.79 10.98
C LEU A 437 -3.96 23.50 11.08
N MET A 438 -5.06 22.80 10.77
CA MET A 438 -6.42 23.31 10.99
C MET A 438 -6.69 23.58 12.47
N ARG A 439 -6.35 22.65 13.36
CA ARG A 439 -6.46 22.82 14.81
C ARG A 439 -5.67 24.03 15.32
N ALA A 440 -4.43 24.20 14.86
CA ALA A 440 -3.59 25.32 15.28
C ALA A 440 -4.18 26.67 14.87
N ARG A 441 -4.72 26.78 13.65
CA ARG A 441 -5.42 27.98 13.17
C ARG A 441 -6.68 28.28 13.99
N ILE A 442 -7.51 27.28 14.24
CA ILE A 442 -8.75 27.42 15.01
C ILE A 442 -8.45 27.82 16.45
N SER A 443 -7.48 27.16 17.10
CA SER A 443 -7.09 27.47 18.47
C SER A 443 -6.52 28.89 18.62
N LYS A 444 -5.76 29.38 17.63
CA LYS A 444 -5.26 30.76 17.64
C LYS A 444 -6.40 31.78 17.57
N LYS A 445 -7.46 31.50 16.79
CA LYS A 445 -8.64 32.36 16.67
C LYS A 445 -9.49 32.41 17.95
N LEU A 446 -9.46 31.35 18.76
CA LEU A 446 -10.24 31.25 20.02
C LEU A 446 -9.52 31.81 21.24
N ARG A 447 -8.19 32.06 21.15
CA ARG A 447 -7.38 32.67 22.22
C ARG A 447 -7.26 34.20 22.08
N GLY A 448 -7.73 34.77 20.98
CA GLY A 448 -7.96 36.20 20.81
C GLY A 448 -9.43 36.50 20.97
#